data_AF-A0A3D3LW79-F1
#
_entry.id   AF-A0A3D3LW79-F1
#
_cell.length_a   1.000
_cell.length_b   1.000
_cell.length_c   1.000
_cell.angle_alpha   90.00
_cell.angle_beta   90.00
_cell.angle_gamma   90.00
#
_symmetry.space_group_name_H-M   'P 1'
#
loop_
_entity.id
_entity.type
_entity.pdbx_description
1 polymer ?
#
loop_
_entity_poly.entity_id
_entity_poly.type
_entity_poly.pdbx_seq_one_letter_code
_entity_poly.pdbx_strand_id
1 'polypeptide(L)'
;LENKNKIIDFIKKFKTNFKDLKPTDTLISKIMLGVFGNIPAFDDNFKKGFGVGKINNKNLEKVKLFYEANKFELDAFHNEILTLSFNNNGNKFNYPISKIIDMIGFIEGLKIK
;
A
#
# COMPACT_ATOMS: atom_id res chain seq x y z
N LEU A 1 -1.40 -3.64 -10.68
CA LEU A 1 -2.70 -3.18 -10.14
C LEU A 1 -3.82 -3.37 -11.18
N GLU A 2 -4.20 -4.62 -11.41
CA GLU A 2 -5.30 -4.98 -12.33
C GLU A 2 -6.66 -4.48 -11.84
N ASN A 3 -6.82 -4.33 -10.52
CA ASN A 3 -8.07 -3.92 -9.87
C ASN A 3 -8.12 -2.43 -9.45
N LYS A 4 -7.37 -1.52 -10.10
CA LYS A 4 -7.30 -0.10 -9.71
C LYS A 4 -8.67 0.58 -9.56
N ASN A 5 -9.62 0.26 -10.44
CA ASN A 5 -10.98 0.79 -10.36
C ASN A 5 -11.73 0.33 -9.11
N LYS A 6 -11.55 -0.93 -8.68
CA LYS A 6 -12.15 -1.46 -7.45
C LYS A 6 -11.56 -0.79 -6.21
N ILE A 7 -10.26 -0.48 -6.22
CA ILE A 7 -9.61 0.28 -5.13
C ILE A 7 -10.23 1.68 -5.02
N ILE A 8 -10.33 2.39 -6.14
CA ILE A 8 -10.92 3.74 -6.13
C ILE A 8 -12.40 3.71 -5.72
N ASP A 9 -13.17 2.72 -6.19
CA ASP A 9 -14.56 2.52 -5.80
C ASP A 9 -14.69 2.23 -4.30
N PHE A 10 -13.85 1.35 -3.75
CA PHE A 10 -13.80 1.07 -2.32
C PHE A 10 -13.52 2.34 -1.51
N ILE A 11 -12.52 3.12 -1.90
CA ILE A 11 -12.18 4.38 -1.20
C ILE A 11 -13.34 5.37 -1.24
N LYS A 12 -14.02 5.50 -2.39
CA LYS A 12 -15.21 6.35 -2.53
C LYS A 12 -16.32 5.89 -1.59
N LYS A 13 -16.66 4.60 -1.61
CA LYS A 13 -17.69 4.01 -0.73
C LYS A 13 -17.34 4.18 0.74
N PHE A 14 -16.08 3.96 1.12
CA PHE A 14 -15.60 4.17 2.48
C PHE A 14 -15.80 5.62 2.93
N LYS A 15 -15.36 6.59 2.12
CA LYS A 15 -15.55 8.02 2.43
C LYS A 15 -17.03 8.42 2.52
N THR A 16 -17.88 7.88 1.67
CA THR A 16 -19.32 8.13 1.71
C THR A 16 -19.95 7.56 2.99
N ASN A 17 -19.65 6.30 3.32
CA ASN A 17 -20.24 5.61 4.48
C ASN A 17 -19.73 6.17 5.81
N PHE A 18 -18.51 6.69 5.85
CA PHE A 18 -17.88 7.26 7.05
C PHE A 18 -17.67 8.78 6.92
N LYS A 19 -18.53 9.48 6.18
CA LYS A 19 -18.37 10.91 5.86
C LYS A 19 -18.22 11.80 7.11
N ASP A 20 -18.92 11.46 8.19
CA ASP A 20 -18.94 12.27 9.41
C ASP A 20 -17.60 12.19 10.16
N LEU A 21 -16.85 11.11 9.97
CA LEU A 21 -15.50 10.93 10.50
C LEU A 21 -14.41 11.62 9.65
N LYS A 22 -14.76 12.10 8.45
CA LYS A 22 -13.85 12.73 7.49
C LYS A 22 -12.52 11.97 7.32
N PRO A 23 -12.56 10.66 6.97
CA PRO A 23 -11.36 9.83 6.94
C PRO A 23 -10.36 10.32 5.88
N THR A 24 -9.10 10.42 6.27
CA THR A 24 -8.01 10.83 5.38
C THR A 24 -7.61 9.70 4.43
N ASP A 25 -7.00 10.05 3.29
CA ASP A 25 -6.41 9.07 2.37
C ASP A 25 -5.40 8.16 3.09
N THR A 26 -4.63 8.73 4.02
CA THR A 26 -3.67 7.99 4.85
C THR A 26 -4.35 6.95 5.73
N LEU A 27 -5.44 7.30 6.43
CA LEU A 27 -6.17 6.35 7.26
C LEU A 27 -6.74 5.20 6.41
N ILE A 28 -7.40 5.54 5.30
CA ILE A 28 -8.05 4.55 4.43
C ILE A 28 -7.00 3.61 3.84
N SER A 29 -5.90 4.14 3.32
CA SER A 29 -4.82 3.32 2.75
C SER A 29 -4.09 2.48 3.79
N LYS A 30 -3.93 2.95 5.04
CA LYS A 30 -3.40 2.10 6.12
C LYS A 30 -4.30 0.91 6.42
N ILE A 31 -5.62 1.11 6.41
CA ILE A 31 -6.59 0.00 6.53
C ILE A 31 -6.45 -0.93 5.32
N MET A 32 -6.41 -0.40 4.10
CA MET A 32 -6.30 -1.22 2.90
C MET A 32 -4.99 -2.04 2.86
N LEU A 33 -3.89 -1.45 3.29
CA LEU A 33 -2.60 -2.13 3.44
C LEU A 33 -2.66 -3.22 4.50
N GLY A 34 -3.16 -2.90 5.70
CA GLY A 34 -3.18 -3.82 6.84
C GLY A 34 -4.16 -4.98 6.67
N VAL A 35 -5.31 -4.75 6.03
CA VAL A 35 -6.36 -5.76 5.84
C VAL A 35 -6.17 -6.54 4.55
N PHE A 36 -5.84 -5.87 3.44
CA PHE A 36 -5.84 -6.48 2.11
C PHE A 36 -4.45 -6.62 1.48
N GLY A 37 -3.44 -5.91 1.97
CA GLY A 37 -2.10 -5.92 1.35
C GLY A 37 -2.11 -5.53 -0.13
N ASN A 38 -3.01 -4.63 -0.55
CA ASN A 38 -3.26 -4.34 -1.97
C ASN A 38 -2.72 -2.98 -2.47
N ILE A 39 -2.49 -2.02 -1.58
CA ILE A 39 -1.85 -0.73 -1.86
C ILE A 39 -0.96 -0.29 -0.69
N PRO A 40 0.10 0.51 -0.92
CA PRO A 40 0.86 1.15 0.14
C PRO A 40 0.01 2.10 1.00
N ALA A 41 0.50 2.47 2.18
CA ALA A 41 -0.11 3.53 2.96
C ALA A 41 0.30 4.88 2.37
N PHE A 42 -0.66 5.65 1.85
CA PHE A 42 -0.42 6.99 1.33
C PHE A 42 -0.30 8.01 2.47
N ASP A 43 0.62 7.77 3.40
CA ASP A 43 1.05 8.73 4.41
C ASP A 43 2.09 9.72 3.85
N ASP A 44 2.49 10.70 4.65
CA ASP A 44 3.37 11.77 4.18
C ASP A 44 4.77 11.26 3.81
N ASN A 45 5.30 10.27 4.53
CA ASN A 45 6.61 9.72 4.23
C ASN A 45 6.58 8.93 2.93
N PHE A 46 5.61 8.01 2.77
CA PHE A 46 5.46 7.28 1.51
C PHE A 46 5.25 8.23 0.33
N LYS A 47 4.37 9.23 0.47
CA LYS A 47 4.11 10.22 -0.59
C LYS A 47 5.37 10.98 -0.99
N LYS A 48 6.18 11.42 -0.01
CA LYS A 48 7.46 12.10 -0.25
C LYS A 48 8.46 11.18 -0.95
N GLY A 49 8.76 10.03 -0.35
CA GLY A 49 9.79 9.12 -0.86
C GLY A 49 9.45 8.50 -2.20
N PHE A 50 8.17 8.26 -2.45
CA PHE A 50 7.69 7.67 -3.71
C PHE A 50 7.31 8.71 -4.77
N GLY A 51 7.35 10.01 -4.45
CA GLY A 51 7.02 11.07 -5.40
C GLY A 51 5.56 11.04 -5.89
N VAL A 52 4.62 10.83 -4.96
CA VAL A 52 3.17 10.78 -5.23
C VAL A 52 2.37 11.68 -4.31
N GLY A 53 1.17 12.06 -4.76
CA GLY A 53 0.21 12.87 -3.99
C GLY A 53 -0.92 12.01 -3.40
N LYS A 54 -2.16 12.52 -3.51
CA LYS A 54 -3.38 11.82 -3.09
C LYS A 54 -3.58 10.47 -3.80
N ILE A 55 -4.42 9.60 -3.23
CA ILE A 55 -4.77 8.33 -3.87
C ILE A 55 -5.64 8.60 -5.10
N ASN A 56 -5.18 8.16 -6.26
CA ASN A 56 -5.92 8.24 -7.53
C ASN A 56 -5.32 7.25 -8.54
N ASN A 57 -6.00 7.09 -9.68
CA ASN A 57 -5.56 6.16 -10.73
C ASN A 57 -4.14 6.41 -11.23
N LYS A 58 -3.73 7.68 -11.40
CA LYS A 58 -2.38 8.03 -11.88
C LYS A 58 -1.30 7.57 -10.88
N ASN A 59 -1.50 7.84 -9.59
CA ASN A 59 -0.52 7.49 -8.56
C ASN A 59 -0.52 5.98 -8.27
N LEU A 60 -1.67 5.29 -8.39
CA LEU A 60 -1.72 3.83 -8.34
C LEU A 60 -1.01 3.19 -9.55
N GLU A 61 -1.11 3.79 -10.74
CA GLU A 61 -0.37 3.31 -11.91
C GLU A 61 1.15 3.46 -11.69
N LYS A 62 1.62 4.57 -11.09
CA LYS A 62 3.03 4.70 -10.72
C LYS A 62 3.52 3.58 -9.79
N VAL A 63 2.72 3.21 -8.79
CA VAL A 63 3.05 2.07 -7.90
C VAL A 63 3.13 0.76 -8.68
N LYS A 64 2.22 0.54 -9.62
CA LYS A 64 2.25 -0.63 -10.50
C LYS A 64 3.50 -0.66 -11.39
N LEU A 65 3.83 0.46 -12.04
CA LEU A 65 5.01 0.54 -12.91
C LEU A 65 6.30 0.32 -12.12
N PHE A 66 6.39 0.84 -10.89
CA PHE A 66 7.52 0.56 -10.00
C PHE A 66 7.63 -0.93 -9.67
N TYR A 67 6.50 -1.59 -9.38
CA TYR A 67 6.50 -3.04 -9.17
C TYR A 67 7.00 -3.78 -10.42
N GLU A 68 6.46 -3.46 -11.60
CA GLU A 68 6.83 -4.13 -12.85
C GLU A 68 8.31 -3.94 -13.19
N ALA A 69 8.86 -2.74 -12.94
CA ALA A 69 10.27 -2.43 -13.18
C ALA A 69 11.23 -3.15 -12.22
N ASN A 70 10.76 -3.56 -11.03
CA ASN A 70 11.58 -4.21 -9.99
C ASN A 70 11.00 -5.57 -9.58
N LYS A 71 10.29 -6.22 -10.51
CA LYS A 71 9.46 -7.39 -10.21
C LYS A 71 10.28 -8.54 -9.64
N PHE A 72 11.47 -8.77 -10.18
CA PHE A 72 12.34 -9.87 -9.77
C PHE A 72 12.75 -9.73 -8.29
N GLU A 73 13.25 -8.56 -7.90
CA GLU A 73 13.69 -8.28 -6.54
C GLU A 73 12.51 -8.25 -5.55
N LEU A 74 11.40 -7.61 -5.94
CA LEU A 74 10.22 -7.52 -5.07
C LEU A 74 9.55 -8.87 -4.85
N ASP A 75 9.48 -9.71 -5.88
CA ASP A 75 8.96 -11.08 -5.74
C ASP A 75 9.91 -11.95 -4.90
N ALA A 76 11.23 -11.78 -5.02
CA ALA A 76 12.19 -12.45 -4.15
C ALA A 76 11.98 -12.05 -2.67
N PHE A 77 11.90 -10.77 -2.36
CA PHE A 77 11.59 -10.29 -1.00
C PHE A 77 10.23 -10.78 -0.50
N HIS A 78 9.21 -10.82 -1.35
CA HIS A 78 7.91 -11.38 -0.98
C HIS A 78 8.03 -12.85 -0.55
N ASN A 79 8.82 -13.63 -1.28
CA ASN A 79 9.02 -15.06 -1.01
C ASN A 79 9.90 -15.33 0.23
N GLU A 80 10.88 -14.47 0.49
CA GLU A 80 11.83 -14.62 1.60
C GLU A 80 11.31 -14.06 2.93
N ILE A 81 10.58 -12.95 2.89
CA ILE A 81 10.09 -12.27 4.10
C ILE A 81 8.80 -12.93 4.56
N LEU A 82 8.90 -13.63 5.69
CA LEU A 82 7.76 -14.28 6.35
C LEU A 82 7.26 -13.44 7.52
N THR A 83 5.94 -13.35 7.66
CA THR A 83 5.27 -12.72 8.81
C THR A 83 4.31 -13.70 9.50
N LEU A 84 3.99 -13.41 10.76
CA LEU A 84 3.10 -14.25 11.58
C LEU A 84 1.64 -14.02 11.20
N SER A 85 0.91 -15.12 11.03
CA SER A 85 -0.55 -15.13 11.00
C SER A 85 -1.13 -14.91 12.40
N PHE A 86 -2.04 -13.94 12.52
CA PHE A 86 -2.84 -13.72 13.73
C PHE A 86 -3.93 -14.77 13.92
N ASN A 87 -4.06 -15.72 12.99
CA ASN A 87 -5.14 -16.69 12.91
C ASN A 87 -4.87 -17.94 13.80
N ASN A 88 -4.07 -17.82 14.85
CA ASN A 88 -3.72 -18.84 15.85
C ASN A 88 -3.05 -20.15 15.38
N ASN A 89 -2.85 -20.37 14.07
CA ASN A 89 -2.30 -21.63 13.58
C ASN A 89 -0.76 -21.65 13.47
N GLY A 90 -0.07 -20.58 13.88
CA GLY A 90 1.40 -20.46 13.74
C GLY A 90 1.89 -20.41 12.29
N ASN A 91 0.98 -20.40 11.32
CA ASN A 91 1.31 -20.34 9.90
C ASN A 91 2.01 -19.02 9.58
N LYS A 92 3.13 -19.13 8.88
CA LYS A 92 3.82 -17.98 8.29
C LYS A 92 3.22 -17.71 6.93
N PHE A 93 3.06 -16.43 6.58
CA PHE A 93 2.67 -16.03 5.24
C PHE A 93 3.64 -14.98 4.70
N ASN A 94 3.69 -14.92 3.38
CA ASN A 94 4.57 -14.02 2.64
C ASN A 94 4.17 -12.56 2.85
N TYR A 95 5.16 -11.72 3.10
CA TYR A 95 4.96 -10.31 3.33
C TYR A 95 4.41 -9.62 2.07
N PRO A 96 3.24 -8.96 2.10
CA PRO A 96 2.62 -8.45 0.88
C PRO A 96 3.53 -7.51 0.08
N ILE A 97 3.55 -7.63 -1.24
CA ILE A 97 4.35 -6.76 -2.13
C ILE A 97 4.03 -5.27 -1.89
N SER A 98 2.75 -4.94 -1.67
CA SER A 98 2.36 -3.55 -1.38
C SER A 98 2.99 -3.03 -0.08
N LYS A 99 3.26 -3.92 0.89
CA LYS A 99 3.89 -3.58 2.16
C LYS A 99 5.40 -3.43 2.02
N ILE A 100 6.04 -4.20 1.14
CA ILE A 100 7.44 -4.00 0.79
C ILE A 100 7.62 -2.62 0.12
N ILE A 101 6.79 -2.31 -0.87
CA ILE A 101 6.81 -1.01 -1.56
C ILE A 101 6.50 0.16 -0.60
N ASP A 102 5.52 -0.03 0.30
CA ASP A 102 5.23 0.91 1.39
C ASP A 102 6.48 1.24 2.20
N MET A 103 7.26 0.22 2.56
CA MET A 103 8.46 0.43 3.39
C MET A 103 9.61 1.10 2.62
N ILE A 104 9.78 0.78 1.35
CA ILE A 104 10.71 1.51 0.47
C ILE A 104 10.36 2.99 0.44
N GLY A 105 9.10 3.32 0.10
CA GLY A 105 8.66 4.71 0.01
C GLY A 105 8.74 5.44 1.35
N PHE A 106 8.43 4.76 2.46
CA PHE A 106 8.54 5.34 3.80
C PHE A 106 9.99 5.68 4.17
N ILE A 107 10.94 4.75 3.97
CA ILE A 107 12.36 4.97 4.29
C ILE A 107 12.95 6.07 3.41
N GLU A 108 12.65 6.10 2.11
CA GLU A 108 13.08 7.20 1.24
C GLU A 108 12.46 8.53 1.67
N GLY A 109 11.20 8.52 2.10
CA GLY A 109 10.51 9.71 2.60
C GLY A 109 11.17 10.33 3.83
N LEU A 110 11.71 9.50 4.74
CA LEU A 110 12.42 9.98 5.94
C LEU A 110 13.73 10.71 5.61
N LYS A 111 14.33 10.45 4.44
CA LYS A 111 15.56 11.13 4.01
C LYS A 111 15.29 12.54 3.44
N ILE A 112 14.05 12.84 3.09
CA ILE A 112 13.63 14.10 2.47
C ILE A 112 13.17 15.06 3.58
N LYS A 113 14.00 16.07 3.86
CA LYS A 113 13.71 17.14 4.83
C LYS A 113 12.55 18.01 4.37
#